data_AF-A0A2V8QS48-F1
#
_entry.id   AF-A0A2V8QS48-F1
#
_cell.length_a   1.000
_cell.length_b   1.000
_cell.length_c   1.000
_cell.angle_alpha   90.00
_cell.angle_beta   90.00
_cell.angle_gamma   90.00
#
_symmetry.space_group_name_H-M   'P 1'
#
loop_
_entity.id
_entity.type
_entity.pdbx_description
1 polymer ?
#
loop_
_entity_poly.entity_id
_entity_poly.type
_entity_poly.pdbx_seq_one_letter_code
_entity_poly.pdbx_strand_id
1 'polypeptide(L)'
;KKERALYDSVVRNAIILCERSLQDEDAAVAEVFLDGASNIFGKPEFSNTERIRELFQTFEEKSRLVKILNECVAGDSAGEVQVLIGRENLASSMQHCSVITTSYRVGTDVCGTLGVVGPTRIAYGRMMAVVNYLGRFMERAFFE
;
A
#
# COMPACT_ATOMS: atom_id res chain seq x y z
N LYS A 1 29.74 1.34 38.09
CA LYS A 1 30.12 1.53 36.65
C LYS A 1 29.20 0.76 35.69
N LYS A 2 28.90 -0.52 35.94
CA LYS A 2 27.96 -1.32 35.11
C LYS A 2 26.49 -0.87 35.17
N GLU A 3 26.03 -0.42 36.33
CA GLU A 3 24.64 -0.01 36.56
C GLU A 3 24.23 1.25 35.78
N ARG A 4 25.14 2.23 35.66
CA ARG A 4 24.91 3.46 34.87
C ARG A 4 24.80 3.18 33.37
N ALA A 5 25.59 2.22 32.85
CA ALA A 5 25.53 1.82 31.45
C ALA A 5 24.21 1.10 31.10
N LEU A 6 23.67 0.31 32.05
CA LEU A 6 22.36 -0.30 31.90
C LEU A 6 21.25 0.77 31.89
N TYR A 7 21.35 1.74 32.80
CA TYR A 7 20.40 2.85 32.88
C TYR A 7 20.40 3.68 31.59
N ASP A 8 21.57 4.04 31.07
CA ASP A 8 21.71 4.78 29.82
C ASP A 8 21.15 4.00 28.62
N SER A 9 21.29 2.66 28.60
CA SER A 9 20.72 1.82 27.55
C SER A 9 19.19 1.76 27.62
N VAL A 10 18.62 1.68 28.82
CA VAL A 10 17.16 1.66 29.01
C VAL A 10 16.55 2.99 28.62
N VAL A 11 17.16 4.11 29.03
CA VAL A 11 16.72 5.45 28.66
C VAL A 11 16.80 5.67 27.14
N ARG A 12 17.89 5.23 26.50
CA ARG A 12 18.03 5.33 25.04
C ARG A 12 16.96 4.52 24.30
N ASN A 13 16.67 3.31 24.77
CA ASN A 13 15.62 2.48 24.17
C ASN A 13 14.22 3.08 24.37
N ALA A 14 13.95 3.69 25.52
CA ALA A 14 12.70 4.39 25.79
C ALA A 14 12.52 5.60 24.87
N ILE A 15 13.59 6.37 24.62
CA ILE A 15 13.57 7.50 23.68
C ILE A 15 13.28 7.01 22.25
N ILE A 16 13.95 5.94 21.79
CA ILE A 16 13.71 5.37 20.46
C ILE A 16 12.26 4.87 20.30
N LEU A 17 11.70 4.24 21.34
CA LEU A 17 10.30 3.81 21.36
C LEU A 17 9.33 4.99 21.30
N CYS A 18 9.58 6.06 22.07
CA CYS A 18 8.79 7.28 22.01
C CYS A 18 8.89 7.97 20.63
N GLU A 19 10.09 8.11 20.06
CA GLU A 19 10.28 8.71 18.74
C GLU A 19 9.52 7.93 17.66
N ARG A 20 9.56 6.58 17.70
CA ARG A 20 8.79 5.74 16.77
C ARG A 20 7.28 5.87 16.96
N SER A 21 6.81 6.02 18.19
CA SER A 21 5.38 6.19 18.49
C SER A 21 4.85 7.57 18.09
N LEU A 22 5.66 8.62 18.24
CA LEU A 22 5.32 9.98 17.82
C LEU A 22 5.36 10.14 16.29
N GLN A 23 6.23 9.41 15.60
CA GLN A 23 6.20 9.30 14.14
C GLN A 23 4.92 8.63 13.60
N ASP A 24 4.21 7.86 14.43
CA ASP A 24 2.96 7.17 14.04
C ASP A 24 1.72 8.09 14.14
N GLU A 25 1.79 9.19 14.89
CA GLU A 25 0.68 10.15 15.06
C GLU A 25 0.75 11.35 14.09
N ASP A 26 1.97 11.74 13.66
CA ASP A 26 2.24 12.80 12.68
C ASP A 26 2.96 12.26 11.43
N ALA A 27 2.75 10.99 11.08
CA ALA A 27 3.11 10.50 9.75
C ALA A 27 2.37 11.38 8.74
N ALA A 28 3.10 12.25 8.03
CA ALA A 28 2.60 13.05 6.92
C ALA A 28 1.58 12.20 6.18
N VAL A 29 0.29 12.54 6.29
CA VAL A 29 -0.82 11.68 5.88
C VAL A 29 -0.50 11.23 4.46
N ALA A 30 -0.08 9.97 4.31
CA ALA A 30 0.45 9.51 3.05
C ALA A 30 -0.63 9.78 2.00
N GLU A 31 -0.31 10.67 1.05
CA GLU A 31 -1.31 11.13 0.11
C GLU A 31 -1.57 10.00 -0.89
N VAL A 32 -2.76 9.40 -0.78
CA VAL A 32 -3.21 8.39 -1.73
C VAL A 32 -4.08 9.05 -2.78
N PHE A 33 -3.72 8.79 -4.03
CA PHE A 33 -4.50 9.14 -5.21
C PHE A 33 -5.18 7.89 -5.73
N LEU A 34 -6.49 7.98 -5.95
CA LEU A 34 -7.29 6.91 -6.52
C LEU A 34 -8.02 7.46 -7.75
N ASP A 35 -7.90 6.73 -8.85
CA ASP A 35 -8.62 7.03 -10.09
C ASP A 35 -9.21 5.74 -10.69
N GLY A 36 -10.27 5.89 -11.48
CA GLY A 36 -10.89 4.78 -12.20
C GLY A 36 -11.74 3.85 -11.32
N ALA A 37 -12.11 4.23 -10.08
CA ALA A 37 -13.03 3.44 -9.25
C ALA A 37 -14.36 3.11 -9.96
N SER A 38 -14.84 4.01 -10.82
CA SER A 38 -16.04 3.81 -11.62
C SER A 38 -15.91 2.64 -12.63
N ASN A 39 -14.70 2.25 -13.03
CA ASN A 39 -14.49 1.13 -13.96
C ASN A 39 -14.85 -0.23 -13.35
N ILE A 40 -15.07 -0.27 -12.03
CA ILE A 40 -15.49 -1.47 -11.32
C ILE A 40 -17.00 -1.75 -11.47
N PHE A 41 -17.78 -0.75 -11.87
CA PHE A 41 -19.20 -0.92 -12.12
C PHE A 41 -19.45 -1.91 -13.26
N GLY A 42 -20.54 -2.69 -13.14
CA GLY A 42 -20.96 -3.66 -14.16
C GLY A 42 -20.13 -4.94 -14.21
N LYS A 43 -19.16 -5.13 -13.31
CA LYS A 43 -18.44 -6.41 -13.18
C LYS A 43 -19.27 -7.42 -12.37
N PRO A 44 -19.25 -8.72 -12.74
CA PRO A 44 -20.02 -9.75 -12.04
C PRO A 44 -19.74 -9.84 -10.53
N GLU A 45 -18.50 -9.57 -10.12
CA GLU A 45 -18.05 -9.58 -8.72
C GLU A 45 -18.76 -8.51 -7.87
N PHE A 46 -19.24 -7.44 -8.51
CA PHE A 46 -19.84 -6.26 -7.92
C PHE A 46 -21.31 -6.09 -8.35
N SER A 47 -22.00 -7.17 -8.71
CA SER A 47 -23.43 -7.12 -9.04
C SER A 47 -24.33 -6.77 -7.86
N ASN A 48 -23.83 -6.92 -6.62
CA ASN A 48 -24.53 -6.56 -5.41
C ASN A 48 -24.21 -5.11 -5.01
N THR A 49 -25.24 -4.26 -4.98
CA THR A 49 -25.16 -2.85 -4.58
C THR A 49 -24.54 -2.65 -3.20
N GLU A 50 -24.78 -3.56 -2.26
CA GLU A 50 -24.21 -3.52 -0.91
C GLU A 50 -22.68 -3.58 -0.96
N ARG A 51 -22.15 -4.50 -1.77
CA ARG A 51 -20.71 -4.70 -1.94
C ARG A 51 -20.03 -3.50 -2.59
N ILE A 52 -20.68 -2.92 -3.60
CA ILE A 52 -20.18 -1.69 -4.23
C ILE A 52 -20.09 -0.59 -3.18
N ARG A 53 -21.12 -0.39 -2.36
CA ARG A 53 -21.14 0.68 -1.37
C ARG A 53 -20.03 0.52 -0.33
N GLU A 54 -19.84 -0.69 0.19
CA GLU A 54 -18.75 -1.00 1.13
C GLU A 54 -17.36 -0.76 0.52
N LEU A 55 -17.19 -1.10 -0.77
CA LEU A 55 -15.94 -0.84 -1.48
C LEU A 55 -15.68 0.66 -1.64
N PHE A 56 -16.68 1.43 -2.10
CA PHE A 56 -16.54 2.87 -2.28
C PHE A 56 -16.31 3.59 -0.95
N GLN A 57 -16.95 3.16 0.14
CA GLN A 57 -16.66 3.68 1.48
C GLN A 57 -15.20 3.43 1.87
N THR A 58 -14.62 2.31 1.44
CA THR A 58 -13.19 2.01 1.66
C THR A 58 -12.29 2.90 0.82
N PHE A 59 -12.69 3.23 -0.41
CA PHE A 59 -11.95 4.13 -1.29
C PHE A 59 -12.01 5.60 -0.85
N GLU A 60 -13.08 6.02 -0.21
CA GLU A 60 -13.21 7.37 0.36
C GLU A 60 -12.32 7.55 1.61
N GLU A 61 -12.06 6.48 2.35
CA GLU A 61 -11.26 6.53 3.56
C GLU A 61 -9.75 6.37 3.26
N LYS A 62 -9.05 7.50 3.06
CA LYS A 62 -7.61 7.53 2.73
C LYS A 62 -6.75 6.67 3.66
N SER A 63 -7.02 6.69 4.97
CA SER A 63 -6.26 5.91 5.97
C SER A 63 -6.35 4.39 5.72
N ARG A 64 -7.48 3.89 5.19
CA ARG A 64 -7.63 2.48 4.83
C ARG A 64 -6.83 2.12 3.59
N LEU A 65 -6.82 3.00 2.59
CA LEU A 65 -6.03 2.81 1.38
C LEU A 65 -4.53 2.81 1.69
N VAL A 66 -4.07 3.73 2.54
CA VAL A 66 -2.67 3.76 3.01
C VAL A 66 -2.27 2.44 3.66
N LYS A 67 -3.12 1.90 4.55
CA LYS A 67 -2.86 0.61 5.21
C LYS A 67 -2.72 -0.53 4.20
N ILE A 68 -3.67 -0.63 3.26
CA ILE A 68 -3.64 -1.65 2.18
C ILE A 68 -2.35 -1.52 1.36
N LEU A 69 -1.94 -0.30 1.00
CA LEU A 69 -0.74 -0.07 0.22
C LEU A 69 0.54 -0.38 1.00
N ASN A 70 0.62 0.00 2.28
CA ASN A 70 1.78 -0.28 3.13
C ASN A 70 2.01 -1.78 3.33
N GLU A 71 0.94 -2.57 3.44
CA GLU A 71 1.02 -4.03 3.52
C GLU A 71 1.67 -4.64 2.27
N CYS A 72 1.41 -4.06 1.10
CA CYS A 72 1.98 -4.51 -0.17
C CYS A 72 3.46 -4.12 -0.36
N VAL A 73 4.04 -3.34 0.56
CA VAL A 73 5.39 -2.76 0.46
C VAL A 73 6.33 -3.31 1.52
N ALA A 74 5.80 -4.01 2.53
CA ALA A 74 6.57 -4.51 3.67
C ALA A 74 7.65 -5.56 3.31
N GLY A 75 7.76 -5.97 2.04
CA GLY A 75 8.87 -6.79 1.54
C GLY A 75 10.01 -5.94 0.99
N ASP A 76 11.26 -6.32 1.26
CA ASP A 76 12.50 -5.70 0.75
C ASP A 76 12.66 -5.72 -0.79
N SER A 77 11.65 -6.21 -1.50
CA SER A 77 11.58 -6.40 -2.95
C SER A 77 11.13 -5.14 -3.70
N ALA A 78 11.91 -4.06 -3.64
CA ALA A 78 11.62 -2.92 -4.48
C ALA A 78 11.71 -3.28 -5.97
N GLY A 79 10.71 -2.86 -6.75
CA GLY A 79 10.58 -3.19 -8.17
C GLY A 79 9.98 -4.58 -8.45
N GLU A 80 9.62 -5.36 -7.43
CA GLU A 80 8.86 -6.61 -7.61
C GLU A 80 7.35 -6.34 -7.56
N VAL A 81 6.61 -6.96 -8.49
CA VAL A 81 5.16 -6.83 -8.53
C VAL A 81 4.55 -7.75 -7.47
N GLN A 82 3.79 -7.16 -6.57
CA GLN A 82 3.00 -7.89 -5.57
C GLN A 82 1.55 -8.02 -6.03
N VAL A 83 0.94 -9.16 -5.71
CA VAL A 83 -0.44 -9.47 -6.06
C VAL A 83 -1.15 -10.04 -4.84
N LEU A 84 -2.23 -9.38 -4.43
CA LEU A 84 -3.17 -9.86 -3.42
C LEU A 84 -4.49 -10.21 -4.08
N ILE A 85 -5.00 -11.42 -3.83
CA ILE A 85 -6.19 -11.94 -4.49
C ILE A 85 -7.28 -12.23 -3.46
N GLY A 86 -8.35 -11.42 -3.51
CA GLY A 86 -9.58 -11.65 -2.80
C GLY A 86 -9.37 -11.83 -1.30
N ARG A 87 -9.43 -13.07 -0.81
CA ARG A 87 -9.34 -13.40 0.62
C ARG A 87 -7.98 -13.09 1.26
N GLU A 88 -6.96 -12.83 0.45
CA GLU A 88 -5.66 -12.35 0.94
C GLU A 88 -5.73 -10.88 1.41
N ASN A 89 -6.74 -10.13 0.98
CA ASN A 89 -6.95 -8.76 1.44
C ASN A 89 -7.50 -8.75 2.88
N LEU A 90 -6.86 -7.97 3.75
CA LEU A 90 -7.27 -7.82 5.16
C LEU A 90 -8.62 -7.08 5.30
N ALA A 91 -8.89 -6.11 4.42
CA ALA A 91 -10.17 -5.41 4.40
C ALA A 91 -11.27 -6.32 3.82
N SER A 92 -12.35 -6.53 4.58
CA SER A 92 -13.50 -7.35 4.15
C SER A 92 -14.12 -6.87 2.83
N SER A 93 -14.23 -5.55 2.65
CA SER A 93 -14.71 -4.90 1.43
C SER A 93 -13.86 -5.18 0.19
N MET A 94 -12.59 -5.57 0.39
CA MET A 94 -11.64 -5.89 -0.67
C MET A 94 -11.58 -7.40 -0.99
N GLN A 95 -12.35 -8.25 -0.30
CA GLN A 95 -12.29 -9.71 -0.52
C GLN A 95 -12.74 -10.18 -1.91
N HIS A 96 -13.35 -9.29 -2.69
CA HIS A 96 -13.72 -9.51 -4.09
C HIS A 96 -12.84 -8.75 -5.09
N CYS A 97 -11.80 -8.08 -4.59
CA CYS A 97 -10.83 -7.37 -5.39
C CYS A 97 -9.54 -8.17 -5.53
N SER A 98 -8.82 -7.95 -6.63
CA SER A 98 -7.39 -8.19 -6.72
C SER A 98 -6.67 -6.85 -6.68
N VAL A 99 -5.59 -6.79 -5.91
CA VAL A 99 -4.72 -5.63 -5.78
C VAL A 99 -3.37 -6.02 -6.35
N ILE A 100 -2.91 -5.29 -7.36
CA ILE A 100 -1.62 -5.52 -8.01
C ILE A 100 -0.79 -4.27 -7.83
N THR A 101 0.33 -4.34 -7.12
CA THR A 101 1.14 -3.18 -6.76
C THR A 101 2.60 -3.37 -7.12
N THR A 102 3.33 -2.26 -7.24
CA THR A 102 4.79 -2.20 -7.24
C THR A 102 5.22 -0.98 -6.45
N SER A 103 6.35 -1.10 -5.75
CA SER A 103 7.06 0.05 -5.21
C SER A 103 8.06 0.58 -6.25
N TYR A 104 8.36 1.87 -6.17
CA TYR A 104 9.38 2.52 -7.01
C TYR A 104 10.37 3.28 -6.13
N ARG A 105 11.62 3.37 -6.60
CA ARG A 105 12.71 4.06 -5.89
C ARG A 105 13.22 5.28 -6.65
N VAL A 106 13.60 6.31 -5.92
CA VAL A 106 14.41 7.43 -6.45
C VAL A 106 15.72 7.43 -5.67
N GLY A 107 16.84 7.27 -6.37
CA GLY A 107 18.13 7.00 -5.74
C GLY A 107 18.14 5.67 -4.99
N THR A 108 18.46 5.73 -3.70
CA THR A 108 18.47 4.58 -2.78
C THR A 108 17.16 4.41 -2.01
N ASP A 109 16.25 5.39 -2.08
CA ASP A 109 15.12 5.48 -1.19
C ASP A 109 13.83 5.03 -1.89
N VAL A 110 12.99 4.27 -1.18
CA VAL A 110 11.64 3.92 -1.64
C VAL A 110 10.77 5.16 -1.51
N CYS A 111 10.33 5.71 -2.65
CA CYS A 111 9.59 6.96 -2.68
C CYS A 111 8.07 6.75 -2.66
N GLY A 112 7.58 5.58 -3.07
CA GLY A 112 6.16 5.31 -3.04
C GLY A 112 5.75 4.00 -3.69
N THR A 113 4.45 3.82 -3.78
CA THR A 113 3.78 2.61 -4.27
C THR A 113 2.67 2.98 -5.20
N LEU A 114 2.56 2.26 -6.30
CA LEU A 114 1.46 2.38 -7.24
C LEU A 114 0.89 1.00 -7.52
N GLY A 115 -0.37 0.97 -7.95
CA GLY A 115 -1.02 -0.29 -8.26
C GLY A 115 -2.37 -0.13 -8.94
N VAL A 116 -2.95 -1.28 -9.26
CA VAL A 116 -4.27 -1.40 -9.87
C VAL A 116 -5.14 -2.27 -8.96
N VAL A 117 -6.35 -1.79 -8.70
CA VAL A 117 -7.42 -2.55 -8.04
C VAL A 117 -8.44 -2.97 -9.09
N GLY A 118 -8.83 -4.23 -9.08
CA GLY A 118 -9.85 -4.75 -10.00
C GLY A 118 -10.57 -5.98 -9.47
N PRO A 119 -11.51 -6.57 -10.23
CA PRO A 119 -12.16 -7.82 -9.85
C PRO A 119 -11.15 -8.97 -9.77
N THR A 120 -11.51 -10.03 -9.04
CA THR A 120 -10.67 -11.26 -8.95
C THR A 120 -10.43 -11.96 -10.29
N ARG A 121 -11.27 -11.72 -11.31
CA ARG A 121 -11.07 -12.25 -12.67
C ARG A 121 -10.44 -11.20 -13.60
N ILE A 122 -9.27 -10.70 -13.22
CA ILE A 122 -8.49 -9.74 -14.01
C ILE A 122 -7.49 -10.45 -14.94
N ALA A 123 -7.07 -9.77 -16.01
CA ALA A 123 -6.00 -10.25 -16.89
C ALA A 123 -4.62 -10.04 -16.22
N TYR A 124 -4.27 -10.90 -15.25
CA TYR A 124 -3.08 -10.76 -14.39
C TYR A 124 -1.80 -10.49 -15.16
N GLY A 125 -1.46 -11.31 -16.17
CA GLY A 125 -0.21 -11.13 -16.93
C GLY A 125 -0.10 -9.75 -17.59
N ARG A 126 -1.22 -9.21 -18.10
CA ARG A 126 -1.25 -7.84 -18.66
C ARG A 126 -1.09 -6.80 -17.56
N MET A 127 -1.81 -6.94 -16.46
CA MET A 127 -1.82 -5.93 -15.39
C MET A 127 -0.49 -5.88 -14.63
N MET A 128 0.12 -7.04 -14.36
CA MET A 128 1.46 -7.10 -13.78
C MET A 128 2.50 -6.42 -14.69
N ALA A 129 2.41 -6.63 -16.01
CA ALA A 129 3.30 -5.96 -16.96
C ALA A 129 3.10 -4.44 -16.98
N VAL A 130 1.85 -3.96 -16.94
CA VAL A 130 1.53 -2.51 -16.87
C VAL A 130 2.04 -1.90 -15.58
N VAL A 131 1.74 -2.51 -14.43
CA VAL A 131 2.17 -2.01 -13.11
C VAL A 131 3.69 -1.95 -13.02
N ASN A 132 4.40 -3.00 -13.44
CA ASN A 132 5.87 -3.01 -13.51
C ASN A 132 6.41 -1.90 -14.42
N TYR A 133 5.83 -1.73 -15.60
CA TYR A 133 6.23 -0.66 -16.52
C TYR A 133 6.04 0.73 -15.88
N LEU A 134 4.91 0.97 -15.22
CA LEU A 134 4.64 2.23 -14.53
C LEU A 134 5.62 2.48 -13.37
N GLY A 135 5.94 1.44 -12.58
CA GLY A 135 6.97 1.54 -11.53
C GLY A 135 8.28 2.05 -12.11
N ARG A 136 8.81 1.37 -13.13
CA ARG A 136 10.07 1.74 -13.79
C ARG A 136 9.99 3.09 -14.50
N PHE A 137 8.82 3.47 -15.02
CA PHE A 137 8.60 4.77 -15.64
C PHE A 137 8.72 5.89 -14.60
N MET A 138 8.10 5.73 -13.43
CA MET A 138 8.21 6.68 -12.32
C MET A 138 9.65 6.80 -11.85
N GLU A 139 10.38 5.69 -11.70
CA GLU A 139 11.81 5.74 -11.37
C GLU A 139 12.59 6.59 -12.37
N ARG A 140 12.34 6.45 -13.67
CA ARG A 140 13.02 7.28 -14.69
C ARG A 140 12.60 8.74 -14.64
N ALA A 141 11.30 9.01 -14.50
CA ALA A 141 10.73 10.35 -14.57
C ALA A 141 11.13 11.24 -13.38
N PHE A 142 11.34 10.66 -12.19
CA PHE A 142 11.78 11.40 -11.00
C PHE A 142 13.30 11.51 -10.86
N PHE A 143 14.07 10.85 -11.73
CA PHE A 143 15.53 10.96 -11.79
C PHE A 143 16.03 12.06 -12.76
N GLU A 144 15.13 12.70 -13.52
CA GLU A 144 15.38 13.92 -14.31
C GLU A 144 15.04 15.18 -13.49
#